data_AF-W6N980-F1
#
_entry.id   AF-W6N980-F1
#
_cell.length_a   1.000
_cell.length_b   1.000
_cell.length_c   1.000
_cell.angle_alpha   90.00
_cell.angle_beta   90.00
_cell.angle_gamma   90.00
#
_symmetry.space_group_name_H-M   'P 1'
#
loop_
_entity.id
_entity.type
_entity.pdbx_description
1 polymer ?
#
loop_
_entity_poly.entity_id
_entity_poly.type
_entity_poly.pdbx_seq_one_letter_code
_entity_poly.pdbx_strand_id
1 'polypeptide(L)'
;MILGQVQQRQKQEEEEQMETSVAQMTDKDPFNLSNDDYYLPKAVNKSGPAGNSMLIQHSIPAQNIHRTFFPTFLIPSKLRHFHRQPLSKRVIRQFNGRWVEIKKLTKHIKIKEEQREKQRCAEGGGDIFFMRDVADLSGRDGDLVLLEYSEEHPPLLCQPGMASKIKNYYKKKPGKDVDPDFEFGDMAYLHTVPFLGQLQPGQAMQSIENNLFRAPIYRHAPQHTDYLLIRNRNGWFIRPCPPSFLVGQQCPLYEVPSPNSKRATIFVRDFLLAFIYRLFWASEHRPRRLKMDDIKAAFPHYAESSVRKRLKQCSDFKRLGTGPDQNYWVLRPEFRLPSKEEVLAMVTPEMCCAQYSMLAAEQ
;
A
#
# COMPACT_ATOMS: atom_id res chain seq x y z
N MET A 1 40.06 -47.34 -17.04
CA MET A 1 38.72 -47.81 -16.61
C MET A 1 38.24 -47.21 -15.29
N ILE A 2 39.13 -46.84 -14.34
CA ILE A 2 38.73 -46.37 -13.00
C ILE A 2 38.13 -44.95 -13.01
N LEU A 3 38.68 -44.02 -13.78
CA LEU A 3 38.18 -42.62 -13.84
C LEU A 3 36.72 -42.50 -14.35
N GLY A 4 36.31 -43.33 -15.30
CA GLY A 4 34.94 -43.29 -15.84
C GLY A 4 33.88 -43.76 -14.84
N GLN A 5 34.23 -44.74 -13.98
CA GLN A 5 33.34 -45.23 -12.94
C GLN A 5 33.19 -44.23 -11.77
N VAL A 6 34.24 -43.45 -11.48
CA VAL A 6 34.18 -42.39 -10.46
C VAL A 6 33.29 -41.23 -10.92
N GLN A 7 33.38 -40.82 -12.19
CA GLN A 7 32.50 -39.80 -12.75
C GLN A 7 31.03 -40.24 -12.82
N GLN A 8 30.76 -41.51 -13.14
CA GLN A 8 29.39 -42.03 -13.11
C GLN A 8 28.80 -42.08 -11.70
N ARG A 9 29.60 -42.44 -10.68
CA ARG A 9 29.15 -42.42 -9.28
C ARG A 9 28.90 -41.02 -8.75
N GLN A 10 29.77 -40.05 -9.06
CA GLN A 10 29.54 -38.66 -8.67
C GLN A 10 28.26 -38.10 -9.29
N LYS A 11 27.99 -38.45 -10.55
CA LYS A 11 26.77 -38.02 -11.23
C LYS A 11 25.50 -38.67 -10.66
N GLN A 12 25.57 -39.95 -10.28
CA GLN A 12 24.49 -40.63 -9.57
C GLN A 12 24.26 -40.07 -8.16
N GLU A 13 25.33 -39.75 -7.42
CA GLU A 13 25.22 -39.12 -6.10
C GLU A 13 24.63 -37.70 -6.19
N GLU A 14 24.97 -36.94 -7.23
CA GLU A 14 24.35 -35.64 -7.52
C GLU A 14 22.87 -35.78 -7.90
N GLU A 15 22.51 -36.77 -8.73
CA GLU A 15 21.12 -37.06 -9.10
C GLU A 15 20.29 -37.55 -7.90
N GLU A 16 20.82 -38.44 -7.05
CA GLU A 16 20.16 -38.89 -5.82
C GLU A 16 20.03 -37.76 -4.78
N GLN A 17 21.03 -36.88 -4.65
CA GLN A 17 20.92 -35.69 -3.80
C GLN A 17 19.87 -34.72 -4.33
N MET A 18 19.77 -34.56 -5.65
CA MET A 18 18.76 -33.73 -6.29
C MET A 18 17.36 -34.33 -6.13
N GLU A 19 17.19 -35.65 -6.28
CA GLU A 19 15.93 -36.35 -6.03
C GLU A 19 15.52 -36.28 -4.55
N THR A 20 16.47 -36.41 -3.62
CA THR A 20 16.20 -36.34 -2.18
C THR A 20 15.81 -34.93 -1.75
N SER A 21 16.44 -33.90 -2.32
CA SER A 21 16.10 -32.49 -2.05
C SER A 21 14.77 -32.08 -2.71
N VAL A 22 14.43 -32.64 -3.88
CA VAL A 22 13.10 -32.51 -4.49
C VAL A 22 12.04 -33.23 -3.63
N ALA A 23 12.32 -34.43 -3.14
CA ALA A 23 11.42 -35.19 -2.26
C ALA A 23 11.12 -34.45 -0.95
N GLN A 24 12.14 -33.84 -0.33
CA GLN A 24 11.99 -33.00 0.86
C GLN A 24 11.20 -31.71 0.60
N MET A 25 11.26 -31.15 -0.62
CA MET A 25 10.43 -30.00 -1.02
C MET A 25 8.98 -30.38 -1.37
N THR A 26 8.73 -31.65 -1.73
CA THR A 26 7.41 -32.17 -2.13
C THR A 26 6.61 -32.80 -0.99
N ASP A 27 7.12 -32.81 0.25
CA ASP A 27 6.41 -33.33 1.43
C ASP A 27 5.30 -32.37 1.92
N LYS A 28 4.50 -31.85 0.97
CA LYS A 28 3.25 -31.18 1.24
C LYS A 28 2.16 -32.25 1.19
N ASP A 29 1.51 -32.47 2.33
CA ASP A 29 0.33 -33.31 2.44
C ASP A 29 -0.66 -33.01 1.30
N PRO A 30 -0.96 -33.97 0.40
CA PRO A 30 -1.90 -33.81 -0.70
C PRO A 30 -3.30 -33.36 -0.26
N PHE A 31 -3.64 -33.55 1.02
CA PHE A 31 -4.92 -33.15 1.61
C PHE A 31 -4.89 -31.76 2.28
N ASN A 32 -3.72 -31.13 2.41
CA ASN A 32 -3.61 -29.73 2.88
C ASN A 32 -3.94 -28.74 1.75
N LEU A 33 -5.17 -28.83 1.23
CA LEU A 33 -5.69 -27.96 0.16
C LEU A 33 -5.78 -26.49 0.59
N SER A 34 -5.89 -26.23 1.90
CA SER A 34 -5.94 -24.88 2.48
C SER A 34 -4.57 -24.27 2.71
N ASN A 35 -3.49 -25.05 2.56
CA ASN A 35 -2.11 -24.64 2.86
C ASN A 35 -2.00 -24.04 4.29
N ASP A 36 -2.76 -24.61 5.22
CA ASP A 36 -2.91 -24.14 6.61
C ASP A 36 -1.90 -24.85 7.52
N ASP A 37 -1.43 -24.12 8.54
CA ASP A 37 -0.46 -24.57 9.54
C ASP A 37 -0.99 -25.74 10.38
N TYR A 38 -2.30 -25.89 10.54
CA TYR A 38 -2.91 -26.98 11.32
C TYR A 38 -2.69 -28.37 10.70
N TYR A 39 -2.35 -28.43 9.40
CA TYR A 39 -2.06 -29.67 8.68
C TYR A 39 -0.55 -29.87 8.42
N LEU A 40 0.31 -28.95 8.89
CA LEU A 40 1.76 -29.11 8.77
C LEU A 40 2.32 -29.95 9.93
N PRO A 41 3.26 -30.88 9.67
CA PRO A 41 3.97 -31.58 10.74
C PRO A 41 4.66 -30.57 11.66
N LYS A 42 4.49 -30.72 12.99
CA LYS A 42 4.99 -29.79 14.02
C LYS A 42 6.50 -29.52 14.01
N ALA A 43 7.26 -30.18 13.14
CA ALA A 43 8.72 -30.09 13.04
C ALA A 43 9.23 -29.22 11.87
N VAL A 44 8.36 -28.72 10.98
CA VAL A 44 8.80 -27.87 9.87
C VAL A 44 8.93 -26.42 10.36
N ASN A 45 10.16 -26.03 10.73
CA ASN A 45 10.49 -24.63 10.98
C ASN A 45 10.13 -23.79 9.76
N LYS A 46 9.33 -22.75 9.98
CA LYS A 46 8.84 -21.82 8.97
C LYS A 46 9.98 -21.07 8.29
N SER A 47 10.46 -21.61 7.18
CA SER A 47 10.68 -20.77 6.00
C SER A 47 9.57 -21.10 5.01
N GLY A 48 8.42 -20.43 5.16
CA GLY A 48 7.58 -20.19 3.98
C GLY A 48 8.45 -19.59 2.88
N PRO A 49 8.03 -19.56 1.61
CA PRO A 49 8.78 -18.86 0.58
C PRO A 49 8.70 -17.34 0.87
N ALA A 50 9.46 -16.89 1.87
CA ALA A 50 10.01 -15.56 2.06
C ALA A 50 11.15 -15.36 1.05
N GLY A 51 10.93 -15.80 -0.19
CA GLY A 51 11.80 -15.54 -1.33
C GLY A 51 11.44 -14.16 -1.86
N ASN A 52 12.27 -13.18 -1.54
CA ASN A 52 12.10 -11.74 -1.75
C ASN A 52 11.06 -11.08 -0.84
N SER A 53 11.53 -10.49 0.27
CA SER A 53 10.89 -9.29 0.84
C SER A 53 10.65 -8.32 -0.31
N MET A 54 9.41 -8.24 -0.79
CA MET A 54 9.08 -7.37 -1.90
C MET A 54 9.25 -5.94 -1.42
N LEU A 55 10.38 -5.30 -1.80
CA LEU A 55 10.64 -3.92 -1.42
C LEU A 55 9.59 -3.03 -2.12
N ILE A 56 8.53 -2.72 -1.38
CA ILE A 56 7.49 -1.79 -1.77
C ILE A 56 7.87 -0.42 -1.23
N GLN A 57 8.10 0.52 -2.15
CA GLN A 57 8.29 1.92 -1.79
C GLN A 57 7.02 2.70 -2.08
N HIS A 58 6.28 3.04 -1.02
CA HIS A 58 5.12 3.94 -1.13
C HIS A 58 5.56 5.38 -1.45
N SER A 59 4.64 6.20 -1.95
CA SER A 59 4.86 7.64 -2.10
C SER A 59 5.27 8.31 -0.79
N ILE A 60 6.06 9.38 -0.86
CA ILE A 60 6.45 10.15 0.35
C ILE A 60 5.21 10.62 1.13
N PRO A 61 4.12 11.13 0.49
CA PRO A 61 2.90 11.47 1.23
C PRO A 61 2.26 10.28 1.94
N ALA A 62 2.29 9.08 1.36
CA ALA A 62 1.74 7.90 2.00
C ALA A 62 2.62 7.43 3.18
N GLN A 63 3.93 7.35 3.00
CA GLN A 63 4.86 7.03 4.09
C GLN A 63 4.67 7.99 5.27
N ASN A 64 4.50 9.28 4.98
CA ASN A 64 4.26 10.32 5.98
C ASN A 64 2.84 10.34 6.57
N ILE A 65 1.95 9.41 6.17
CA ILE A 65 0.55 9.37 6.63
C ILE A 65 -0.13 10.72 6.38
N HIS A 66 0.00 11.25 5.17
CA HIS A 66 -0.52 12.57 4.84
C HIS A 66 -2.05 12.58 4.95
N ARG A 67 -2.60 13.54 5.70
CA ARG A 67 -4.03 13.66 6.07
C ARG A 67 -5.01 13.62 4.89
N THR A 68 -4.55 13.98 3.68
CA THR A 68 -5.37 13.90 2.46
C THR A 68 -5.75 12.46 2.11
N PHE A 69 -4.85 11.52 2.39
CA PHE A 69 -5.00 10.10 2.03
C PHE A 69 -5.27 9.22 3.25
N PHE A 70 -4.75 9.60 4.42
CA PHE A 70 -4.90 8.88 5.68
C PHE A 70 -5.72 9.72 6.66
N PRO A 71 -7.07 9.62 6.62
CA PRO A 71 -7.93 10.41 7.48
C PRO A 71 -7.71 10.04 8.95
N THR A 72 -7.62 11.05 9.81
CA THR A 72 -7.41 10.87 11.25
C THR A 72 -8.64 10.36 12.00
N PHE A 73 -9.81 10.50 11.38
CA PHE A 73 -11.10 10.06 11.89
C PHE A 73 -12.05 9.81 10.71
N LEU A 74 -12.85 8.76 10.81
CA LEU A 74 -13.86 8.38 9.83
C LEU A 74 -15.24 8.43 10.49
N ILE A 75 -16.12 9.28 9.97
CA ILE A 75 -17.53 9.32 10.39
C ILE A 75 -18.31 8.11 9.82
N PRO A 76 -19.43 7.70 10.43
CA PRO A 76 -20.24 6.58 9.95
C PRO A 76 -20.63 6.65 8.46
N SER A 77 -20.90 7.84 7.94
CA SER A 77 -21.21 8.00 6.51
C SER A 77 -20.00 7.76 5.61
N LYS A 78 -18.78 8.03 6.08
CA LYS A 78 -17.54 7.75 5.34
C LYS A 78 -17.18 6.26 5.39
N LEU A 79 -17.44 5.59 6.51
CA LEU A 79 -17.25 4.14 6.66
C LEU A 79 -18.18 3.36 5.74
N ARG A 80 -19.47 3.71 5.68
CA ARG A 80 -20.43 3.10 4.73
C ARG A 80 -20.07 3.27 3.25
N HIS A 81 -19.32 4.32 2.92
CA HIS A 81 -18.85 4.59 1.56
C HIS A 81 -17.32 4.42 1.45
N PHE A 82 -16.74 3.55 2.27
CA PHE A 82 -15.31 3.28 2.26
C PHE A 82 -14.91 2.76 0.87
N HIS A 83 -13.90 3.39 0.27
CA HIS A 83 -13.51 3.23 -1.14
C HIS A 83 -14.57 3.50 -2.23
N ARG A 84 -15.79 3.92 -1.87
CA ARG A 84 -16.90 4.22 -2.80
C ARG A 84 -17.45 5.62 -2.59
N GLN A 85 -16.58 6.64 -2.61
CA GLN A 85 -17.00 7.99 -2.28
C GLN A 85 -17.96 8.57 -3.34
N PRO A 86 -19.21 8.92 -2.96
CA PRO A 86 -20.15 9.52 -3.90
C PRO A 86 -19.74 10.95 -4.25
N LEU A 87 -20.12 11.41 -5.44
CA LEU A 87 -20.00 12.82 -5.80
C LEU A 87 -20.81 13.67 -4.81
N SER A 88 -20.14 14.61 -4.13
CA SER A 88 -20.82 15.41 -3.11
C SER A 88 -21.96 16.25 -3.72
N LYS A 89 -23.04 16.45 -2.97
CA LYS A 89 -24.16 17.32 -3.39
C LYS A 89 -23.71 18.72 -3.79
N ARG A 90 -22.64 19.24 -3.19
CA ARG A 90 -22.02 20.53 -3.56
C ARG A 90 -21.48 20.50 -4.99
N VAL A 91 -20.88 19.40 -5.42
CA VAL A 91 -20.46 19.20 -6.82
C VAL A 91 -21.67 19.21 -7.72
N ILE A 92 -22.67 18.40 -7.38
CA ILE A 92 -23.87 18.21 -8.21
C ILE A 92 -24.59 19.56 -8.42
N ARG A 93 -24.70 20.38 -7.36
CA ARG A 93 -25.27 21.73 -7.42
C ARG A 93 -24.48 22.72 -8.27
N GLN A 94 -23.17 22.52 -8.48
CA GLN A 94 -22.41 23.40 -9.40
C GLN A 94 -22.90 23.25 -10.84
N PHE A 95 -23.47 22.10 -11.19
CA PHE A 95 -23.97 21.81 -12.53
C PHE A 95 -25.38 22.32 -12.80
N ASN A 96 -26.08 22.93 -11.82
CA ASN A 96 -27.51 23.27 -11.84
C ASN A 96 -28.00 23.91 -13.17
N GLY A 97 -28.23 23.09 -14.20
CA GLY A 97 -28.49 23.49 -15.59
C GLY A 97 -27.32 24.15 -16.37
N ARG A 98 -26.08 24.16 -15.85
CA ARG A 98 -24.95 24.87 -16.47
C ARG A 98 -23.98 23.93 -17.18
N TRP A 99 -23.59 24.30 -18.40
CA TRP A 99 -22.49 23.67 -19.11
C TRP A 99 -21.18 23.85 -18.35
N VAL A 100 -20.36 22.79 -18.32
CA VAL A 100 -19.05 22.78 -17.69
C VAL A 100 -18.00 22.39 -18.71
N GLU A 101 -16.94 23.18 -18.78
CA GLU A 101 -15.80 22.89 -19.66
C GLU A 101 -15.04 21.64 -19.17
N ILE A 102 -14.83 20.68 -20.08
CA ILE A 102 -14.03 19.48 -19.83
C ILE A 102 -12.73 19.58 -20.64
N LYS A 103 -11.60 19.65 -19.95
CA LYS A 103 -10.28 19.89 -20.56
C LYS A 103 -9.58 18.58 -20.93
N LYS A 104 -9.00 18.52 -22.12
CA LYS A 104 -8.16 17.37 -22.55
C LYS A 104 -6.81 17.41 -21.83
N LEU A 105 -6.25 16.22 -21.56
CA LEU A 105 -4.95 16.09 -20.88
C LEU A 105 -3.76 15.78 -21.80
N THR A 106 -3.97 15.53 -23.09
CA THR A 106 -2.93 15.08 -24.04
C THR A 106 -1.65 15.93 -23.99
N LYS A 107 -1.79 17.26 -24.03
CA LYS A 107 -0.63 18.18 -23.95
C LYS A 107 0.03 18.18 -22.56
N HIS A 108 -0.79 18.08 -21.51
CA HIS A 108 -0.29 18.08 -20.13
C HIS A 108 0.52 16.83 -19.81
N ILE A 109 0.06 15.66 -20.25
CA ILE A 109 0.75 14.37 -20.09
C ILE A 109 2.14 14.45 -20.72
N LYS A 110 2.24 14.86 -21.99
CA LYS A 110 3.53 15.00 -22.70
C LYS A 110 4.50 15.95 -22.00
N ILE A 111 4.02 17.12 -21.58
CA ILE A 111 4.86 18.09 -20.84
C ILE A 111 5.39 17.48 -19.54
N LYS A 112 4.55 16.73 -18.81
CA LYS A 112 4.95 16.09 -17.56
C LYS A 112 5.93 14.96 -17.75
N GLU A 113 5.76 14.17 -18.80
CA GLU A 113 6.69 13.12 -19.22
C GLU A 113 8.06 13.70 -19.55
N GLU A 114 8.12 14.73 -20.40
CA GLU A 114 9.37 15.43 -20.72
C GLU A 114 10.05 16.05 -19.49
N GLN A 115 9.27 16.57 -18.54
CA GLN A 115 9.81 17.11 -17.28
C GLN A 115 10.44 16.02 -16.41
N ARG A 116 9.76 14.87 -16.25
CA ARG A 116 10.29 13.73 -15.48
C ARG A 116 11.53 13.15 -16.15
N GLU A 117 11.54 13.10 -17.49
CA GLU A 117 12.70 12.66 -18.25
C GLU A 117 13.91 13.58 -18.08
N LYS A 118 13.70 14.90 -18.15
CA LYS A 118 14.77 15.88 -17.90
C LYS A 118 15.32 15.78 -16.49
N GLN A 119 14.45 15.62 -15.49
CA GLN A 119 14.88 15.37 -14.12
C GLN A 119 15.70 14.08 -14.03
N ARG A 120 15.31 13.04 -14.78
CA ARG A 120 16.04 11.79 -14.82
C ARG A 120 17.44 11.92 -15.38
N CYS A 121 17.59 12.59 -16.51
CA CYS A 121 18.91 12.88 -17.06
C CYS A 121 19.76 13.75 -16.10
N ALA A 122 19.15 14.72 -15.41
CA ALA A 122 19.85 15.62 -14.50
C ALA A 122 20.35 14.94 -13.21
N GLU A 123 19.62 13.94 -12.69
CA GLU A 123 20.01 13.16 -11.51
C GLU A 123 20.95 11.98 -11.84
N GLY A 124 21.48 11.91 -13.07
CA GLY A 124 22.47 10.91 -13.49
C GLY A 124 21.90 9.65 -14.15
N GLY A 125 20.61 9.64 -14.49
CA GLY A 125 19.93 8.51 -15.11
C GLY A 125 19.51 7.43 -14.12
N GLY A 126 19.11 6.26 -14.63
CA GLY A 126 18.68 5.11 -13.83
C GLY A 126 17.23 5.18 -13.35
N ASP A 127 16.94 4.40 -12.30
CA ASP A 127 15.61 4.35 -11.67
C ASP A 127 15.47 5.49 -10.65
N ILE A 128 14.49 6.35 -10.86
CA ILE A 128 14.26 7.54 -10.04
C ILE A 128 12.87 7.52 -9.46
N PHE A 129 12.83 7.84 -8.17
CA PHE A 129 11.60 7.95 -7.45
C PHE A 129 10.94 9.32 -7.65
N PHE A 130 9.80 9.34 -8.36
CA PHE A 130 9.05 10.56 -8.68
C PHE A 130 7.88 10.88 -7.73
N MET A 131 7.45 9.94 -6.88
CA MET A 131 6.22 10.10 -6.08
C MET A 131 6.48 10.86 -4.77
N ARG A 132 6.96 12.10 -4.88
CA ARG A 132 7.48 12.89 -3.76
C ARG A 132 6.42 13.80 -3.12
N ASP A 133 5.51 14.35 -3.92
CA ASP A 133 4.49 15.29 -3.47
C ASP A 133 3.07 14.81 -3.75
N VAL A 134 2.09 15.41 -3.06
CA VAL A 134 0.66 15.13 -3.27
C VAL A 134 0.24 15.38 -4.73
N ALA A 135 0.88 16.34 -5.40
CA ALA A 135 0.61 16.67 -6.79
C ALA A 135 1.06 15.57 -7.77
N ASP A 136 2.10 14.80 -7.43
CA ASP A 136 2.63 13.73 -8.27
C ASP A 136 1.70 12.51 -8.32
N LEU A 137 0.78 12.40 -7.35
CA LEU A 137 -0.21 11.31 -7.23
C LEU A 137 -1.50 11.58 -8.00
N SER A 138 -1.51 12.60 -8.86
CA SER A 138 -2.66 12.98 -9.67
C SER A 138 -2.75 12.10 -10.92
N GLY A 139 -3.90 11.49 -11.21
CA GLY A 139 -4.13 10.73 -12.46
C GLY A 139 -4.16 11.56 -13.76
N ARG A 140 -3.75 12.83 -13.70
CA ARG A 140 -3.74 13.76 -14.84
C ARG A 140 -2.54 13.56 -15.77
N ASP A 141 -1.49 12.90 -15.27
CA ASP A 141 -0.29 12.55 -16.01
C ASP A 141 0.04 11.06 -15.81
N GLY A 142 1.12 10.61 -16.46
CA GLY A 142 1.57 9.22 -16.43
C GLY A 142 0.63 8.22 -17.08
N ASP A 143 1.11 6.98 -17.15
CA ASP A 143 0.31 5.83 -17.54
C ASP A 143 -0.53 5.35 -16.37
N LEU A 144 -1.73 4.89 -16.68
CA LEU A 144 -2.70 4.44 -15.70
C LEU A 144 -3.17 3.05 -16.06
N VAL A 145 -3.64 2.34 -15.04
CA VAL A 145 -4.40 1.10 -15.16
C VAL A 145 -5.61 1.20 -14.24
N LEU A 146 -6.71 0.55 -14.61
CA LEU A 146 -7.87 0.38 -13.75
C LEU A 146 -7.88 -1.02 -13.17
N LEU A 147 -8.16 -1.11 -11.87
CA LEU A 147 -8.27 -2.37 -11.15
C LEU A 147 -9.70 -2.46 -10.61
N GLU A 148 -10.49 -3.34 -11.19
CA GLU A 148 -11.86 -3.61 -10.76
C GLU A 148 -11.86 -4.84 -9.86
N TYR A 149 -12.18 -4.65 -8.58
CA TYR A 149 -12.19 -5.74 -7.60
C TYR A 149 -13.49 -6.52 -7.71
N SER A 150 -13.37 -7.84 -7.86
CA SER A 150 -14.51 -8.77 -7.86
C SER A 150 -15.15 -8.90 -6.47
N GLU A 151 -14.36 -8.78 -5.41
CA GLU A 151 -14.88 -8.75 -4.03
C GLU A 151 -15.60 -7.44 -3.76
N GLU A 152 -16.85 -7.52 -3.27
CA GLU A 152 -17.62 -6.32 -2.90
C GLU A 152 -16.93 -5.55 -1.77
N HIS A 153 -16.37 -6.22 -0.79
CA HIS A 153 -15.61 -5.58 0.29
C HIS A 153 -14.30 -6.35 0.50
N PRO A 154 -13.27 -6.07 -0.31
CA PRO A 154 -11.98 -6.76 -0.18
C PRO A 154 -11.42 -6.55 1.24
N PRO A 155 -10.84 -7.58 1.88
CA PRO A 155 -10.38 -7.50 3.28
C PRO A 155 -9.40 -6.37 3.52
N LEU A 156 -8.55 -6.05 2.54
CA LEU A 156 -7.58 -4.96 2.61
C LEU A 156 -7.54 -4.19 1.30
N LEU A 157 -7.55 -2.86 1.40
CA LEU A 157 -7.40 -1.98 0.25
C LEU A 157 -6.34 -0.92 0.51
N CYS A 158 -5.60 -0.59 -0.54
CA CYS A 158 -4.61 0.48 -0.49
C CYS A 158 -5.29 1.85 -0.42
N GLN A 159 -4.76 2.73 0.42
CA GLN A 159 -5.07 4.16 0.36
C GLN A 159 -4.31 4.82 -0.81
N PRO A 160 -4.80 5.96 -1.33
CA PRO A 160 -4.09 6.69 -2.38
C PRO A 160 -2.65 7.02 -1.95
N GLY A 161 -1.71 6.84 -2.87
CA GLY A 161 -0.27 7.03 -2.62
C GLY A 161 0.46 5.78 -2.11
N MET A 162 -0.23 4.70 -1.76
CA MET A 162 0.39 3.39 -1.60
C MET A 162 0.76 2.79 -2.95
N ALA A 163 1.66 1.80 -2.92
CA ALA A 163 2.25 1.20 -4.11
C ALA A 163 2.04 -0.32 -4.08
N SER A 164 1.92 -0.89 -5.26
CA SER A 164 1.84 -2.33 -5.52
C SER A 164 2.67 -2.66 -6.76
N LYS A 165 3.10 -3.91 -6.92
CA LYS A 165 3.75 -4.38 -8.14
C LYS A 165 2.87 -5.40 -8.83
N ILE A 166 2.95 -5.45 -10.15
CA ILE A 166 2.39 -6.53 -10.95
C ILE A 166 3.51 -7.56 -11.16
N LYS A 167 3.22 -8.82 -10.86
CA LYS A 167 4.12 -9.95 -11.08
C LYS A 167 3.47 -10.93 -12.05
N ASN A 168 4.26 -11.37 -13.02
CA ASN A 168 3.83 -12.28 -14.07
C ASN A 168 4.42 -13.65 -13.76
N TYR A 169 3.66 -14.47 -13.04
CA TYR A 169 4.07 -15.83 -12.71
C TYR A 169 3.97 -16.71 -13.94
N TYR A 170 5.07 -17.38 -14.30
CA TYR A 170 5.10 -18.32 -15.41
C TYR A 170 5.80 -19.61 -15.01
N LYS A 171 5.14 -20.73 -15.27
CA LYS A 171 5.74 -22.06 -15.11
C LYS A 171 6.16 -22.57 -16.47
N LYS A 172 7.46 -22.70 -16.71
CA LYS A 172 8.00 -23.12 -18.01
C LYS A 172 7.57 -24.55 -18.37
N LYS A 173 7.36 -24.80 -19.66
CA LYS A 173 7.22 -26.15 -20.23
C LYS A 173 8.56 -26.87 -20.20
N PRO A 174 8.58 -28.21 -20.09
CA PRO A 174 9.80 -28.98 -20.28
C PRO A 174 10.32 -28.81 -21.73
N GLY A 175 11.63 -28.63 -21.88
CA GLY A 175 12.28 -28.45 -23.19
C GLY A 175 12.44 -26.99 -23.61
N LYS A 176 12.33 -26.72 -24.93
CA LYS A 176 12.45 -25.36 -25.50
C LYS A 176 11.12 -24.64 -25.38
N ASP A 177 11.09 -23.61 -24.54
CA ASP A 177 9.89 -22.82 -24.24
C ASP A 177 10.13 -21.34 -24.57
N VAL A 178 9.06 -20.65 -24.97
CA VAL A 178 9.07 -19.22 -25.28
C VAL A 178 8.29 -18.50 -24.19
N ASP A 179 8.92 -17.50 -23.58
CA ASP A 179 8.30 -16.77 -22.48
C ASP A 179 7.11 -15.94 -23.00
N PRO A 180 5.97 -15.92 -22.27
CA PRO A 180 4.81 -15.13 -22.65
C PRO A 180 5.11 -13.64 -22.55
N ASP A 181 4.54 -12.87 -23.46
CA ASP A 181 4.68 -11.41 -23.49
C ASP A 181 3.56 -10.74 -22.69
N PHE A 182 3.93 -9.81 -21.80
CA PHE A 182 3.03 -9.06 -20.95
C PHE A 182 3.38 -7.57 -20.98
N GLU A 183 2.40 -6.72 -21.22
CA GLU A 183 2.60 -5.25 -21.24
C GLU A 183 2.97 -4.67 -19.87
N PHE A 184 2.51 -5.30 -18.79
CA PHE A 184 2.71 -4.81 -17.43
C PHE A 184 3.31 -5.88 -16.52
N GLY A 185 4.13 -5.43 -15.57
CA GLY A 185 4.69 -6.26 -14.51
C GLY A 185 5.98 -6.98 -14.87
N ASP A 186 6.63 -7.53 -13.84
CA ASP A 186 7.89 -8.26 -13.99
C ASP A 186 7.63 -9.76 -14.09
N MET A 187 8.33 -10.45 -14.99
CA MET A 187 8.35 -11.90 -15.06
C MET A 187 8.94 -12.52 -13.79
N ALA A 188 8.25 -13.54 -13.26
CA ALA A 188 8.66 -14.30 -12.09
C ALA A 188 8.54 -15.81 -12.37
N TYR A 189 9.68 -16.50 -12.42
CA TYR A 189 9.74 -17.94 -12.61
C TYR A 189 9.81 -18.63 -11.24
N LEU A 190 8.71 -19.24 -10.82
CA LEU A 190 8.64 -19.97 -9.56
C LEU A 190 8.14 -21.39 -9.80
N HIS A 191 8.76 -22.37 -9.14
CA HIS A 191 8.27 -23.76 -9.17
C HIS A 191 6.93 -23.91 -8.44
N THR A 192 6.76 -23.18 -7.34
CA THR A 192 5.52 -23.10 -6.56
C THR A 192 5.04 -21.65 -6.58
N VAL A 193 3.84 -21.43 -7.10
CA VAL A 193 3.24 -20.09 -7.05
C VAL A 193 2.65 -19.82 -5.67
N PRO A 194 2.70 -18.57 -5.19
CA PRO A 194 2.29 -18.24 -3.82
C PRO A 194 0.77 -17.97 -3.73
N PHE A 195 0.00 -18.90 -4.29
CA PHE A 195 -1.46 -18.98 -4.28
C PHE A 195 -1.89 -20.37 -3.78
N LEU A 196 -3.18 -20.55 -3.52
CA LEU A 196 -3.74 -21.84 -3.11
C LEU A 196 -3.62 -22.89 -4.23
N GLY A 197 -3.81 -22.47 -5.49
CA GLY A 197 -3.64 -23.33 -6.66
C GLY A 197 -2.20 -23.34 -7.19
N GLN A 198 -1.85 -24.38 -7.93
CA GLN A 198 -0.58 -24.48 -8.65
C GLN A 198 -0.77 -24.19 -10.14
N LEU A 199 0.26 -23.64 -10.78
CA LEU A 199 0.28 -23.49 -12.25
C LEU A 199 0.65 -24.81 -12.92
N GLN A 200 0.06 -25.05 -14.08
CA GLN A 200 0.47 -26.11 -15.00
C GLN A 200 1.66 -25.64 -15.86
N PRO A 201 2.53 -26.56 -16.34
CA PRO A 201 3.59 -26.19 -17.28
C PRO A 201 3.03 -25.48 -18.52
N GLY A 202 3.60 -24.32 -18.86
CA GLY A 202 3.13 -23.44 -19.92
C GLY A 202 2.03 -22.46 -19.52
N GLN A 203 1.58 -22.48 -18.27
CA GLN A 203 0.57 -21.55 -17.78
C GLN A 203 1.23 -20.30 -17.20
N ALA A 204 0.62 -19.14 -17.48
CA ALA A 204 0.99 -17.86 -16.93
C ALA A 204 -0.17 -17.24 -16.13
N MET A 205 0.15 -16.46 -15.10
CA MET A 205 -0.81 -15.74 -14.28
C MET A 205 -0.21 -14.41 -13.83
N GLN A 206 -0.93 -13.31 -14.06
CA GLN A 206 -0.56 -12.02 -13.49
C GLN A 206 -1.14 -11.89 -12.08
N SER A 207 -0.40 -11.23 -11.21
CA SER A 207 -0.74 -11.01 -9.81
C SER A 207 -0.43 -9.57 -9.44
N ILE A 208 -1.31 -8.93 -8.67
CA ILE A 208 -0.98 -7.68 -7.99
C ILE A 208 -0.59 -7.94 -6.54
N GLU A 209 0.53 -7.36 -6.13
CA GLU A 209 1.16 -7.66 -4.86
C GLU A 209 1.62 -6.40 -4.14
N ASN A 210 1.46 -6.43 -2.82
CA ASN A 210 1.99 -5.43 -1.89
C ASN A 210 2.07 -6.08 -0.48
N ASN A 211 2.35 -5.27 0.54
CA ASN A 211 2.45 -5.76 1.92
C ASN A 211 1.08 -6.07 2.57
N LEU A 212 -0.04 -5.70 1.94
CA LEU A 212 -1.39 -5.95 2.41
C LEU A 212 -1.93 -7.29 1.89
N PHE A 213 -1.81 -7.53 0.59
CA PHE A 213 -2.40 -8.69 -0.06
C PHE A 213 -1.66 -9.07 -1.35
N ARG A 214 -1.96 -10.28 -1.81
CA ARG A 214 -1.71 -10.77 -3.16
C ARG A 214 -3.04 -11.11 -3.80
N ALA A 215 -3.25 -10.79 -5.07
CA ALA A 215 -4.47 -11.19 -5.78
C ALA A 215 -4.18 -11.45 -7.26
N PRO A 216 -4.75 -12.50 -7.87
CA PRO A 216 -4.61 -12.71 -9.30
C PRO A 216 -5.34 -11.59 -10.05
N ILE A 217 -4.76 -11.15 -11.17
CA ILE A 217 -5.36 -10.12 -12.03
C ILE A 217 -5.50 -10.62 -13.47
N TYR A 218 -6.58 -10.23 -14.12
CA TYR A 218 -6.91 -10.64 -15.48
C TYR A 218 -7.15 -9.41 -16.33
N ARG A 219 -6.35 -9.25 -17.38
CA ARG A 219 -6.49 -8.11 -18.29
C ARG A 219 -7.78 -8.25 -19.12
N HIS A 220 -8.54 -7.17 -19.24
CA HIS A 220 -9.70 -7.06 -20.11
C HIS A 220 -9.45 -6.08 -21.26
N ALA A 221 -10.18 -6.28 -22.36
CA ALA A 221 -10.19 -5.34 -23.47
C ALA A 221 -10.92 -4.05 -23.04
N PRO A 222 -10.38 -2.86 -23.36
CA PRO A 222 -11.03 -1.60 -23.03
C PRO A 222 -12.32 -1.44 -23.84
N GLN A 223 -13.37 -0.90 -23.22
CA GLN A 223 -14.59 -0.52 -23.93
C GLN A 223 -14.42 0.87 -24.56
N HIS A 224 -14.78 1.02 -25.84
CA HIS A 224 -14.63 2.29 -26.57
C HIS A 224 -15.63 3.37 -26.13
N THR A 225 -16.63 3.02 -25.32
CA THR A 225 -17.65 3.93 -24.77
C THR A 225 -17.18 4.65 -23.52
N ASP A 226 -16.12 4.15 -22.89
CA ASP A 226 -15.76 4.56 -21.54
C ASP A 226 -14.60 5.55 -21.56
N TYR A 227 -14.66 6.52 -20.66
CA TYR A 227 -13.62 7.54 -20.50
C TYR A 227 -13.35 7.78 -19.02
N LEU A 228 -12.10 8.09 -18.70
CA LEU A 228 -11.74 8.49 -17.34
C LEU A 228 -11.93 10.00 -17.18
N LEU A 229 -12.92 10.37 -16.38
CA LEU A 229 -13.21 11.74 -15.98
C LEU A 229 -12.52 12.06 -14.65
N ILE A 230 -11.68 13.10 -14.64
CA ILE A 230 -10.90 13.52 -13.48
C ILE A 230 -11.38 14.89 -13.04
N ARG A 231 -11.70 15.04 -11.75
CA ARG A 231 -12.14 16.29 -11.16
C ARG A 231 -11.20 16.75 -10.05
N ASN A 232 -10.82 18.02 -10.07
CA ASN A 232 -10.18 18.68 -8.93
C ASN A 232 -10.71 20.12 -8.77
N ARG A 233 -10.04 20.93 -7.93
CA ARG A 233 -10.42 22.33 -7.69
C ARG A 233 -10.26 23.23 -8.93
N ASN A 234 -9.42 22.84 -9.87
CA ASN A 234 -9.09 23.61 -11.08
C ASN A 234 -10.01 23.28 -12.27
N GLY A 235 -10.93 22.32 -12.11
CA GLY A 235 -11.93 21.97 -13.12
C GLY A 235 -12.02 20.47 -13.39
N TRP A 236 -12.56 20.17 -14.57
CA TRP A 236 -12.80 18.82 -15.07
C TRP A 236 -11.87 18.51 -16.22
N PHE A 237 -11.39 17.26 -16.25
CA PHE A 237 -10.44 16.78 -17.22
C PHE A 237 -10.86 15.41 -17.73
N ILE A 238 -10.53 15.12 -18.98
CA ILE A 238 -10.84 13.83 -19.60
C ILE A 238 -9.59 13.23 -20.26
N ARG A 239 -9.45 11.91 -20.15
CA ARG A 239 -8.48 11.10 -20.89
C ARG A 239 -9.13 9.78 -21.33
N PRO A 240 -8.56 9.08 -22.33
CA PRO A 240 -9.01 7.73 -22.69
C PRO A 240 -9.06 6.82 -21.47
N CYS A 241 -10.02 5.88 -21.45
CA CYS A 241 -10.10 4.88 -20.40
C CYS A 241 -8.80 4.06 -20.37
N PRO A 242 -8.12 3.95 -19.21
CA PRO A 242 -6.94 3.10 -19.10
C PRO A 242 -7.27 1.61 -19.29
N PRO A 243 -6.29 0.76 -19.63
CA PRO A 243 -6.46 -0.69 -19.61
C PRO A 243 -6.99 -1.15 -18.25
N SER A 244 -8.01 -2.01 -18.25
CA SER A 244 -8.63 -2.53 -17.04
C SER A 244 -8.21 -3.97 -16.74
N PHE A 245 -8.10 -4.26 -15.46
CA PHE A 245 -7.90 -5.60 -14.93
C PHE A 245 -9.02 -5.93 -13.95
N LEU A 246 -9.54 -7.16 -14.07
CA LEU A 246 -10.35 -7.77 -13.02
C LEU A 246 -9.39 -8.30 -11.96
N VAL A 247 -9.58 -7.89 -10.71
CA VAL A 247 -8.86 -8.41 -9.55
C VAL A 247 -9.71 -9.52 -8.94
N GLY A 248 -9.14 -10.73 -8.87
CA GLY A 248 -9.76 -11.87 -8.21
C GLY A 248 -9.75 -11.73 -6.69
N GLN A 249 -10.07 -12.83 -6.01
CA GLN A 249 -10.07 -12.89 -4.56
C GLN A 249 -8.68 -12.59 -3.98
N GLN A 250 -8.62 -11.78 -2.93
CA GLN A 250 -7.37 -11.52 -2.22
C GLN A 250 -6.90 -12.75 -1.43
N CYS A 251 -5.59 -12.95 -1.41
CA CYS A 251 -4.84 -13.67 -0.39
C CYS A 251 -4.22 -12.64 0.55
N PRO A 252 -4.86 -12.33 1.70
CA PRO A 252 -4.36 -11.32 2.63
C PRO A 252 -3.00 -11.71 3.21
N LEU A 253 -2.08 -10.75 3.24
CA LEU A 253 -0.73 -10.87 3.81
C LEU A 253 -0.58 -10.07 5.11
N TYR A 254 -1.56 -9.23 5.43
CA TYR A 254 -1.61 -8.43 6.64
C TYR A 254 -2.85 -8.76 7.46
N GLU A 255 -2.70 -8.90 8.77
CA GLU A 255 -3.81 -9.23 9.66
C GLU A 255 -4.64 -7.98 10.00
N VAL A 256 -5.94 -8.05 9.75
CA VAL A 256 -6.91 -7.04 10.18
C VAL A 256 -7.20 -7.24 11.68
N PRO A 257 -7.02 -6.22 12.54
CA PRO A 257 -7.29 -6.37 13.97
C PRO A 257 -8.79 -6.53 14.22
N SER A 258 -9.18 -7.19 15.32
CA SER A 258 -10.57 -7.17 15.78
C SER A 258 -10.92 -5.85 16.48
N PRO A 259 -12.19 -5.41 16.45
CA PRO A 259 -12.65 -4.25 17.21
C PRO A 259 -12.28 -4.33 18.69
N ASN A 260 -11.86 -3.21 19.26
CA ASN A 260 -11.43 -3.08 20.67
C ASN A 260 -10.28 -4.02 21.12
N SER A 261 -9.64 -4.74 20.18
CA SER A 261 -8.48 -5.57 20.51
C SER A 261 -7.32 -4.74 21.05
N LYS A 262 -6.38 -5.40 21.74
CA LYS A 262 -5.12 -4.79 22.18
C LYS A 262 -4.37 -4.15 21.01
N ARG A 263 -4.35 -4.81 19.84
CA ARG A 263 -3.71 -4.31 18.61
C ARG A 263 -4.37 -3.03 18.10
N ALA A 264 -5.69 -3.00 17.99
CA ALA A 264 -6.44 -1.80 17.58
C ALA A 264 -6.22 -0.63 18.56
N THR A 265 -6.22 -0.92 19.86
CA THR A 265 -6.00 0.08 20.92
C THR A 265 -4.58 0.66 20.87
N ILE A 266 -3.58 -0.18 20.63
CA ILE A 266 -2.18 0.25 20.45
C ILE A 266 -2.04 1.13 19.21
N PHE A 267 -2.64 0.74 18.08
CA PHE A 267 -2.65 1.54 16.85
C PHE A 267 -3.20 2.94 17.11
N VAL A 268 -4.37 3.04 17.74
CA VAL A 268 -5.01 4.32 18.10
C VAL A 268 -4.08 5.21 18.91
N ARG A 269 -3.41 4.64 19.92
CA ARG A 269 -2.46 5.36 20.76
C ARG A 269 -1.28 5.88 19.94
N ASP A 270 -0.67 5.01 19.14
CA ASP A 270 0.55 5.31 18.40
C ASP A 270 0.30 6.28 17.25
N PHE A 271 -0.87 6.20 16.63
CA PHE A 271 -1.32 7.13 15.60
C PHE A 271 -1.50 8.56 16.15
N LEU A 272 -2.11 8.71 17.33
CA LEU A 272 -2.21 10.01 18.00
C LEU A 272 -0.82 10.55 18.39
N LEU A 273 0.06 9.71 18.94
CA LEU A 273 1.42 10.12 19.31
C LEU A 273 2.24 10.53 18.09
N ALA A 274 2.19 9.75 17.02
CA ALA A 274 2.89 10.06 15.77
C ALA A 274 2.42 11.40 15.19
N PHE A 275 1.11 11.70 15.26
CA PHE A 275 0.58 13.00 14.87
C PHE A 275 1.11 14.14 15.75
N ILE A 276 1.10 13.97 17.08
CA ILE A 276 1.64 14.96 18.05
C ILE A 276 3.13 15.23 17.77
N TYR A 277 3.93 14.20 17.54
CA TYR A 277 5.35 14.36 17.24
C TYR A 277 5.58 15.08 15.91
N ARG A 278 4.76 14.81 14.88
CA ARG A 278 4.80 15.57 13.62
C ARG A 278 4.48 17.05 13.83
N LEU A 279 3.53 17.40 14.70
CA LEU A 279 3.26 18.81 15.04
C LEU A 279 4.46 19.47 15.73
N PHE A 280 5.12 18.79 16.67
CA PHE A 280 6.34 19.32 17.27
C PHE A 280 7.46 19.50 16.24
N TRP A 281 7.63 18.56 15.31
CA TRP A 281 8.60 18.70 14.21
C TRP A 281 8.28 19.88 13.29
N ALA A 282 7.00 20.14 13.03
CA ALA A 282 6.53 21.28 12.23
C ALA A 282 6.62 22.64 12.95
N SER A 283 6.74 22.65 14.29
CA SER A 283 6.92 23.90 15.05
C SER A 283 8.23 24.61 14.70
N GLU A 284 8.12 25.86 14.28
CA GLU A 284 9.27 26.75 14.01
C GLU A 284 9.90 27.30 15.30
N HIS A 285 9.17 27.30 16.42
CA HIS A 285 9.65 27.83 17.69
C HIS A 285 10.71 26.96 18.38
N ARG A 286 11.49 27.59 19.28
CA ARG A 286 12.45 26.97 20.18
C ARG A 286 12.22 27.53 21.61
N PRO A 287 11.84 26.71 22.60
CA PRO A 287 11.47 25.29 22.51
C PRO A 287 10.25 25.05 21.59
N ARG A 288 10.15 23.85 21.01
CA ARG A 288 9.04 23.45 20.14
C ARG A 288 7.72 23.53 20.92
N ARG A 289 6.66 24.04 20.29
CA ARG A 289 5.35 24.19 20.94
C ARG A 289 4.20 23.95 19.97
N LEU A 290 3.06 23.51 20.49
CA LEU A 290 1.81 23.29 19.73
C LEU A 290 0.58 23.74 20.52
N LYS A 291 -0.56 23.90 19.82
CA LYS A 291 -1.86 24.18 20.45
C LYS A 291 -2.72 22.92 20.54
N MET A 292 -3.59 22.85 21.56
CA MET A 292 -4.57 21.77 21.69
C MET A 292 -5.54 21.75 20.51
N ASP A 293 -5.92 22.92 20.00
CA ASP A 293 -6.88 23.06 18.91
C ASP A 293 -6.41 22.37 17.63
N ASP A 294 -5.11 22.37 17.34
CA ASP A 294 -4.54 21.69 16.16
C ASP A 294 -4.78 20.17 16.24
N ILE A 295 -4.68 19.59 17.44
CA ILE A 295 -4.95 18.17 17.67
C ILE A 295 -6.45 17.90 17.62
N LYS A 296 -7.28 18.75 18.22
CA LYS A 296 -8.74 18.58 18.23
C LYS A 296 -9.38 18.79 16.86
N ALA A 297 -8.79 19.61 16.01
CA ALA A 297 -9.20 19.74 14.61
C ALA A 297 -8.98 18.45 13.82
N ALA A 298 -7.90 17.72 14.09
CA ALA A 298 -7.61 16.44 13.46
C ALA A 298 -8.33 15.26 14.14
N PHE A 299 -8.46 15.27 15.46
CA PHE A 299 -9.06 14.21 16.26
C PHE A 299 -10.24 14.72 17.10
N PRO A 300 -11.36 15.11 16.45
CA PRO A 300 -12.49 15.71 17.16
C PRO A 300 -13.15 14.74 18.15
N HIS A 301 -13.11 13.44 17.83
CA HIS A 301 -13.72 12.35 18.61
C HIS A 301 -13.02 12.06 19.94
N TYR A 302 -11.74 12.43 20.12
CA TYR A 302 -11.07 12.22 21.41
C TYR A 302 -11.47 13.27 22.44
N ALA A 303 -11.81 12.82 23.64
CA ALA A 303 -11.91 13.70 24.80
C ALA A 303 -10.57 14.41 25.04
N GLU A 304 -10.63 15.68 25.42
CA GLU A 304 -9.43 16.48 25.65
C GLU A 304 -8.54 15.88 26.75
N SER A 305 -9.14 15.29 27.79
CA SER A 305 -8.44 14.58 28.86
C SER A 305 -7.54 13.44 28.32
N SER A 306 -8.01 12.68 27.33
CA SER A 306 -7.24 11.62 26.68
C SER A 306 -6.04 12.17 25.91
N VAL A 307 -6.21 13.29 25.21
CA VAL A 307 -5.12 13.98 24.50
C VAL A 307 -4.09 14.53 25.50
N ARG A 308 -4.56 15.20 26.57
CA ARG A 308 -3.69 15.71 27.65
C ARG A 308 -2.85 14.62 28.30
N LYS A 309 -3.40 13.40 28.47
CA LYS A 309 -2.65 12.25 29.00
C LYS A 309 -1.44 11.91 28.13
N ARG A 310 -1.52 12.11 26.81
CA ARG A 310 -0.40 11.84 25.87
C ARG A 310 0.59 13.00 25.83
N LEU A 311 0.08 14.23 25.79
CA LEU A 311 0.93 15.43 25.81
C LEU A 311 1.80 15.52 27.08
N LYS A 312 1.26 15.16 28.24
CA LYS A 312 2.00 15.12 29.52
C LYS A 312 3.21 14.17 29.54
N GLN A 313 3.32 13.25 28.58
CA GLN A 313 4.46 12.33 28.47
C GLN A 313 5.70 13.01 27.87
N CYS A 314 5.53 14.07 27.08
CA CYS A 314 6.62 14.71 26.34
C CYS A 314 6.67 16.23 26.47
N SER A 315 5.64 16.86 27.05
CA SER A 315 5.48 18.31 27.06
C SER A 315 4.79 18.82 28.32
N ASP A 316 5.00 20.10 28.61
CA ASP A 316 4.37 20.83 29.71
C ASP A 316 3.42 21.91 29.19
N PHE A 317 2.33 22.12 29.91
CA PHE A 317 1.37 23.16 29.62
C PHE A 317 1.90 24.51 30.12
N LYS A 318 2.04 25.49 29.23
CA LYS A 318 2.50 26.85 29.54
C LYS A 318 1.55 27.90 29.00
N ARG A 319 1.30 28.94 29.79
CA ARG A 319 0.60 30.15 29.38
C ARG A 319 1.64 31.20 29.01
N LEU A 320 1.83 31.44 27.71
CA LEU A 320 2.87 32.33 27.19
C LEU A 320 2.27 33.68 26.79
N GLY A 321 1.80 34.44 27.78
CA GLY A 321 1.23 35.79 27.61
C GLY A 321 -0.13 35.99 28.28
N THR A 322 -0.64 37.21 28.19
CA THR A 322 -1.94 37.64 28.72
C THR A 322 -3.01 37.55 27.63
N GLY A 323 -3.80 36.46 27.64
CA GLY A 323 -4.95 36.27 26.75
C GLY A 323 -5.42 34.81 26.70
N PRO A 324 -6.68 34.54 26.28
CA PRO A 324 -7.23 33.19 26.21
C PRO A 324 -6.49 32.28 25.20
N ASP A 325 -5.86 32.87 24.17
CA ASP A 325 -5.22 32.15 23.06
C ASP A 325 -3.72 31.87 23.26
N GLN A 326 -3.19 32.16 24.45
CA GLN A 326 -1.76 32.01 24.78
C GLN A 326 -1.43 30.69 25.49
N ASN A 327 -2.30 29.69 25.37
CA ASN A 327 -2.12 28.36 25.95
C ASN A 327 -1.35 27.45 24.98
N TYR A 328 -0.16 27.00 25.38
CA TYR A 328 0.68 26.13 24.57
C TYR A 328 1.13 24.89 25.33
N TRP A 329 1.29 23.78 24.60
CA TRP A 329 2.05 22.64 25.05
C TRP A 329 3.48 22.78 24.53
N VAL A 330 4.43 22.93 25.45
CA VAL A 330 5.84 23.18 25.14
C VAL A 330 6.62 21.91 25.41
N LEU A 331 7.39 21.44 24.42
CA LEU A 331 8.22 20.25 24.53
C LEU A 331 9.21 20.38 25.70
N ARG A 332 9.34 19.33 26.52
CA ARG A 332 10.30 19.31 27.63
C ARG A 332 11.74 19.32 27.11
N PRO A 333 12.64 20.13 27.68
CA PRO A 333 14.05 20.17 27.27
C PRO A 333 14.75 18.81 27.35
N GLU A 334 14.42 18.01 28.35
CA GLU A 334 14.97 16.68 28.61
C GLU A 334 14.34 15.56 27.77
N PHE A 335 13.23 15.85 27.07
CA PHE A 335 12.56 14.86 26.24
C PHE A 335 13.19 14.79 24.85
N ARG A 336 13.76 13.63 24.51
CA ARG A 336 14.22 13.34 23.16
C ARG A 336 13.02 13.13 22.24
N LEU A 337 12.71 14.11 21.41
CA LEU A 337 11.71 13.96 20.35
C LEU A 337 12.16 12.86 19.38
N PRO A 338 11.32 11.83 19.11
CA PRO A 338 11.66 10.79 18.15
C PRO A 338 11.99 11.37 16.78
N SER A 339 12.99 10.81 16.10
CA SER A 339 13.39 11.20 14.75
C SER A 339 12.24 11.00 13.75
N LYS A 340 12.34 11.61 12.57
CA LYS A 340 11.32 11.41 11.53
C LYS A 340 11.16 9.93 11.17
N GLU A 341 12.25 9.20 11.06
CA GLU A 341 12.26 7.76 10.77
C GLU A 341 11.60 6.94 11.88
N GLU A 342 11.90 7.25 13.14
CA GLU A 342 11.24 6.60 14.29
C GLU A 342 9.73 6.86 14.27
N VAL A 343 9.31 8.09 13.96
CA VAL A 343 7.88 8.45 13.84
C VAL A 343 7.20 7.73 12.68
N LEU A 344 7.90 7.50 11.56
CA LEU A 344 7.38 6.72 10.43
C LEU A 344 7.21 5.24 10.78
N ALA A 345 8.15 4.68 11.55
CA ALA A 345 8.07 3.30 12.02
C ALA A 345 6.95 3.07 13.05
N MET A 346 6.50 4.10 13.77
CA MET A 346 5.39 3.97 14.73
C MET A 346 4.07 3.60 14.08
N VAL A 347 3.78 4.14 12.90
CA VAL A 347 2.56 3.86 12.15
C VAL A 347 2.85 3.82 10.66
N THR A 348 2.72 2.63 10.09
CA THR A 348 2.88 2.42 8.65
C THR A 348 1.54 2.60 7.90
N PRO A 349 1.57 2.84 6.58
CA PRO A 349 0.37 2.85 5.74
C PRO A 349 -0.47 1.58 5.85
N GLU A 350 0.17 0.42 5.97
CA GLU A 350 -0.49 -0.87 6.09
C GLU A 350 -1.29 -0.99 7.39
N MET A 351 -0.71 -0.53 8.51
CA MET A 351 -1.41 -0.46 9.80
C MET A 351 -2.68 0.38 9.71
N CYS A 352 -2.62 1.52 9.02
CA CYS A 352 -3.79 2.36 8.78
C CYS A 352 -4.86 1.64 7.96
N CYS A 353 -4.48 0.98 6.86
CA CYS A 353 -5.42 0.26 6.01
C CYS A 353 -6.13 -0.87 6.75
N ALA A 354 -5.39 -1.65 7.55
CA ALA A 354 -5.95 -2.69 8.39
C ALA A 354 -6.93 -2.13 9.43
N GLN A 355 -6.58 -1.01 10.08
CA GLN A 355 -7.49 -0.34 11.01
C GLN A 355 -8.75 0.19 10.30
N TYR A 356 -8.61 0.80 9.13
CA TYR A 356 -9.75 1.33 8.37
C TYR A 356 -10.68 0.23 7.88
N SER A 357 -10.12 -0.91 7.45
CA SER A 357 -10.89 -2.11 7.10
C SER A 357 -11.73 -2.61 8.28
N MET A 358 -11.10 -2.76 9.46
CA MET A 358 -11.81 -3.14 10.69
C MET A 358 -12.96 -2.18 11.01
N LEU A 359 -12.70 -0.87 11.00
CA LEU A 359 -13.72 0.14 11.31
C LEU A 359 -14.87 0.17 10.28
N ALA A 360 -14.55 -0.08 9.01
CA ALA A 360 -15.56 -0.11 7.95
C ALA A 360 -16.44 -1.38 8.02
N ALA A 361 -15.86 -2.52 8.44
CA ALA A 361 -16.60 -3.76 8.62
C ALA A 361 -17.42 -3.80 9.93
N GLU A 362 -16.98 -3.08 10.97
CA GLU A 362 -17.73 -2.94 12.23
C GLU A 362 -19.00 -2.07 12.08
N GLN A 363 -18.99 -1.11 11.16
CA GLN A 363 -20.02 -0.09 10.97
C GLN A 363 -21.10 -0.52 9.97
#